data_AF-A0A7X7ANR5-F1
#
_entry.id   AF-A0A7X7ANR5-F1
#
_cell.length_a   1.000
_cell.length_b   1.000
_cell.length_c   1.000
_cell.angle_alpha   90.00
_cell.angle_beta   90.00
_cell.angle_gamma   90.00
#
_symmetry.space_group_name_H-M   'P 1'
#
loop_
_entity.id
_entity.type
_entity.pdbx_description
1 polymer ?
#
loop_
_entity_poly.entity_id
_entity_poly.type
_entity_poly.pdbx_seq_one_letter_code
_entity_poly.pdbx_strand_id
1 'polypeptide(L)'
;VCPTKATFQNPQGIVVMDYHRCIGCRYCMAACPYGARSFNFRDPRPFIPQPEMTYPTREKGVVEKCNFCTERLEDGLLPICVEVCSYGALIFGDLSDSQSELRKILRERYSLQRKPQLGTEPKVYYLI
;
A
#
# COMPACT_ATOMS: atom_id res chain seq x y z
N VAL A 1 6.69 1.14 15.22
CA VAL A 1 7.33 2.46 15.44
C VAL A 1 6.34 3.61 15.65
N CYS A 2 5.16 3.63 15.01
CA CYS A 2 4.22 4.74 15.19
C CYS A 2 3.69 4.79 16.64
N PRO A 3 3.88 5.90 17.39
CA PRO A 3 3.49 5.99 18.80
C PRO A 3 1.96 5.97 18.99
N THR A 4 1.20 6.55 18.06
CA THR A 4 -0.27 6.60 18.10
C THR A 4 -0.94 5.42 17.41
N LYS A 5 -0.16 4.43 16.95
CA LYS A 5 -0.66 3.26 16.20
C LYS A 5 -1.50 3.64 14.96
N ALA A 6 -1.19 4.78 14.34
CA ALA A 6 -1.83 5.23 13.10
C ALA A 6 -1.49 4.35 11.89
N THR A 7 -0.39 3.59 11.93
CA THR A 7 -0.09 2.57 10.92
C THR A 7 -0.12 1.20 11.58
N PHE A 8 -0.88 0.29 10.98
CA PHE A 8 -1.12 -1.07 11.47
C PHE A 8 -1.35 -2.00 10.29
N GLN A 9 -1.31 -3.31 10.53
CA GLN A 9 -1.64 -4.33 9.55
C GLN A 9 -3.11 -4.73 9.72
N ASN A 10 -3.88 -4.74 8.62
CA ASN A 10 -5.26 -5.19 8.63
C ASN A 10 -5.33 -6.75 8.60
N PRO A 11 -6.50 -7.37 8.77
CA PRO A 11 -6.65 -8.84 8.74
C PRO A 11 -6.20 -9.50 7.42
N GLN A 12 -6.24 -8.77 6.31
CA GLN A 12 -5.76 -9.24 5.00
C GLN A 12 -4.23 -9.16 4.86
N GLY A 13 -3.52 -8.71 5.91
CA GLY A 13 -2.06 -8.58 5.88
C GLY A 13 -1.55 -7.29 5.23
N ILE A 14 -2.44 -6.38 4.81
CA ILE A 14 -2.10 -5.09 4.22
C ILE A 14 -1.76 -4.11 5.34
N VAL A 15 -0.57 -3.50 5.25
CA VAL A 15 -0.26 -2.36 6.12
C VAL A 15 -1.13 -1.20 5.67
N VAL A 16 -1.92 -0.61 6.57
CA VAL A 16 -2.80 0.55 6.30
C VAL A 16 -2.35 1.78 7.08
N MET A 17 -2.99 2.91 6.80
CA MET A 17 -2.71 4.18 7.46
C MET A 17 -4.04 4.83 7.84
N ASP A 18 -4.24 5.06 9.13
CA ASP A 18 -5.31 5.86 9.68
C ASP A 18 -4.82 7.32 9.73
N TYR A 19 -5.43 8.17 8.90
CA TYR A 19 -5.03 9.58 8.80
C TYR A 19 -5.43 10.38 10.04
N HIS A 20 -6.55 10.06 10.69
CA HIS A 20 -7.06 10.78 11.87
C HIS A 20 -6.18 10.53 13.11
N ARG A 21 -5.61 9.33 13.25
CA ARG A 21 -4.66 9.02 14.34
C ARG A 21 -3.24 9.55 14.08
N CYS A 22 -2.95 10.02 12.87
CA CYS A 22 -1.61 10.43 12.49
C CYS A 22 -1.26 11.81 13.03
N ILE A 23 -0.30 11.88 13.96
CA ILE A 23 0.21 13.15 14.52
C ILE A 23 1.37 13.77 13.72
N GLY A 24 1.70 13.24 12.55
CA GLY A 24 2.73 13.82 11.68
C GLY A 24 4.18 13.77 12.21
N CYS A 25 4.52 12.90 13.17
CA CYS A 25 5.87 12.77 13.72
C CYS A 25 6.94 12.22 12.75
N ARG A 26 6.53 11.68 11.60
CA ARG A 26 7.40 11.17 10.50
C ARG A 26 8.37 10.03 10.84
N TYR A 27 8.36 9.48 12.04
CA TYR A 27 9.21 8.33 12.39
C TYR A 27 8.97 7.11 11.51
N CYS A 28 7.73 6.89 11.05
CA CYS A 28 7.42 5.82 10.10
C CYS A 28 8.10 6.00 8.74
N MET A 29 8.39 7.24 8.32
CA MET A 29 9.13 7.50 7.07
C MET A 29 10.60 7.10 7.23
N ALA A 30 11.24 7.52 8.32
CA ALA A 30 12.62 7.15 8.63
C ALA A 30 12.79 5.63 8.80
N ALA A 31 11.80 4.96 9.39
CA ALA A 31 11.83 3.52 9.59
C ALA A 31 11.60 2.70 8.30
N CYS A 32 11.05 3.29 7.23
CA CYS A 32 10.75 2.56 6.01
C CYS A 32 12.00 2.44 5.13
N PRO A 33 12.57 1.23 4.93
CA PRO A 33 13.81 1.08 4.15
C PRO A 33 13.61 1.29 2.65
N TYR A 34 12.36 1.43 2.21
CA TYR A 34 11.98 1.59 0.80
C TYR A 34 11.67 3.03 0.42
N GLY A 35 11.61 3.96 1.39
CA GLY A 35 11.18 5.34 1.13
C GLY A 35 9.74 5.43 0.62
N ALA A 36 8.90 4.42 0.88
CA ALA A 36 7.56 4.28 0.30
C ALA A 36 6.47 5.02 1.11
N ARG A 37 6.84 6.07 1.84
CA ARG A 37 5.92 6.90 2.64
C ARG A 37 6.16 8.37 2.33
N SER A 38 5.08 9.12 2.11
CA SER A 38 5.12 10.54 1.77
C SER A 38 4.44 11.35 2.86
N PHE A 39 4.87 12.59 3.09
CA PHE A 39 4.25 13.48 4.07
C PHE A 39 3.48 14.60 3.37
N ASN A 40 2.26 14.85 3.81
CA ASN A 40 1.42 15.93 3.29
C ASN A 40 1.77 17.26 3.97
N PHE A 41 2.66 18.03 3.35
CA PHE A 41 3.04 19.37 3.85
C PHE A 41 1.95 20.42 3.64
N ARG A 42 1.17 20.27 2.57
CA ARG A 42 0.03 21.12 2.21
C ARG A 42 -1.24 20.28 2.27
N ASP A 43 -2.38 20.93 2.49
CA ASP A 43 -3.67 20.24 2.40
C ASP A 43 -3.93 19.86 0.94
N PRO A 44 -4.09 18.57 0.61
CA PRO A 44 -4.37 18.15 -0.75
C PRO A 44 -5.84 18.36 -1.16
N ARG A 45 -6.77 18.45 -0.21
CA ARG A 45 -8.23 18.46 -0.48
C ARG A 45 -8.68 19.58 -1.43
N PRO A 46 -8.16 20.82 -1.35
CA PRO A 46 -8.53 21.89 -2.29
C PRO A 46 -8.19 21.61 -3.76
N PHE A 47 -7.31 20.63 -4.02
CA PHE A 47 -6.85 20.27 -5.37
C PHE A 47 -7.54 19.00 -5.90
N ILE A 48 -8.52 18.46 -5.17
CA ILE A 48 -9.29 17.28 -5.58
C ILE A 48 -10.62 17.77 -6.17
N PRO A 49 -10.86 17.62 -7.49
CA PRO A 49 -12.05 18.19 -8.14
C PRO A 49 -13.38 17.62 -7.63
N GLN A 50 -13.38 16.33 -7.29
CA GLN A 50 -14.54 15.59 -6.79
C GLN A 50 -14.06 14.65 -5.67
N PRO A 51 -13.99 15.14 -4.41
CA PRO A 51 -13.55 14.30 -3.31
C PRO A 51 -14.63 13.28 -2.96
N GLU A 52 -14.31 12.00 -3.12
CA GLU A 52 -15.12 10.91 -2.61
C GLU A 52 -14.94 10.84 -1.09
N MET A 53 -16.02 11.05 -0.35
CA MET A 53 -15.99 11.14 1.13
C MET A 53 -16.31 9.80 1.80
N THR A 54 -16.63 8.76 1.02
CA THR A 54 -16.88 7.40 1.51
C THR A 54 -15.64 6.81 2.21
N TYR A 55 -14.45 7.21 1.77
CA TYR A 55 -13.18 6.76 2.34
C TYR A 55 -12.39 7.95 2.90
N PRO A 56 -11.56 7.72 3.94
CA PRO A 56 -10.86 8.81 4.59
C PRO A 56 -9.86 9.47 3.62
N THR A 57 -10.06 10.76 3.36
CA THR A 57 -9.14 11.56 2.56
C THR A 57 -7.96 12.05 3.40
N ARG A 58 -6.84 12.34 2.72
CA ARG A 58 -5.63 12.83 3.38
C ARG A 58 -5.80 14.29 3.77
N GLU A 59 -5.07 14.70 4.81
CA GLU A 59 -5.09 16.08 5.31
C GLU A 59 -3.67 16.65 5.44
N LYS A 60 -3.56 17.95 5.68
CA LYS A 60 -2.27 18.55 6.03
C LYS A 60 -1.73 17.92 7.31
N GLY A 61 -0.46 17.54 7.31
CA GLY A 61 0.22 17.05 8.51
C GLY A 61 0.22 15.54 8.68
N VAL A 62 -0.39 14.78 7.76
CA VAL A 62 -0.43 13.32 7.84
C VAL A 62 0.59 12.66 6.89
N VAL A 63 1.09 11.50 7.28
CA VAL A 63 1.90 10.63 6.40
C VAL A 63 0.96 9.72 5.61
N GLU A 64 1.24 9.55 4.34
CA GLU A 64 0.53 8.66 3.42
C GLU A 64 1.45 7.58 2.85
N LYS A 65 0.83 6.57 2.26
CA LYS A 65 1.50 5.49 1.52
C LYS A 65 0.50 4.76 0.64
N CYS A 66 1.00 3.92 -0.28
CA CYS A 66 0.16 2.93 -0.96
C CYS A 66 -0.43 1.94 0.05
N ASN A 67 -1.75 1.79 0.05
CA ASN A 67 -2.53 0.84 0.86
C ASN A 67 -3.13 -0.28 -0.01
N PHE A 68 -2.60 -0.52 -1.21
CA PHE A 68 -3.18 -1.47 -2.17
C PHE A 68 -4.66 -1.24 -2.48
N CYS A 69 -5.10 0.02 -2.40
CA CYS A 69 -6.49 0.39 -2.63
C CYS A 69 -7.45 -0.44 -1.77
N THR A 70 -7.23 -0.49 -0.45
CA THR A 70 -8.08 -1.25 0.47
C THR A 70 -9.57 -0.96 0.28
N GLU A 71 -9.89 0.30 -0.02
CA GLU A 71 -11.23 0.74 -0.36
C GLU A 71 -11.83 -0.02 -1.56
N ARG A 72 -11.06 -0.21 -2.64
CA ARG A 72 -11.51 -0.95 -3.82
C ARG A 72 -11.63 -2.44 -3.54
N LEU A 73 -10.72 -2.99 -2.74
CA LEU A 73 -10.72 -4.40 -2.38
C LEU A 73 -11.94 -4.78 -1.54
N GLU A 74 -12.44 -3.87 -0.70
CA GLU A 74 -13.69 -4.07 0.05
C GLU A 74 -14.90 -4.18 -0.88
N ASP A 75 -14.90 -3.46 -2.00
CA ASP A 75 -15.91 -3.53 -3.05
C ASP A 75 -15.69 -4.71 -4.05
N GLY A 76 -14.69 -5.56 -3.81
CA GLY A 76 -14.33 -6.67 -4.70
C GLY A 76 -13.66 -6.24 -6.01
N LEU A 77 -13.24 -4.97 -6.11
CA LEU A 77 -12.56 -4.41 -7.26
C LEU A 77 -11.03 -4.54 -7.12
N LEU A 78 -10.34 -4.64 -8.25
CA LEU A 78 -8.88 -4.65 -8.26
C LEU A 78 -8.29 -3.27 -7.93
N PRO A 79 -7.04 -3.20 -7.41
CA PRO A 79 -6.36 -1.93 -7.22
C PRO A 79 -6.24 -1.17 -8.55
N ILE A 80 -6.44 0.14 -8.51
CA ILE A 80 -6.54 0.96 -9.73
C ILE A 80 -5.27 0.91 -10.59
N CYS A 81 -4.09 0.80 -9.96
CA CYS A 81 -2.83 0.69 -10.69
C CYS A 81 -2.73 -0.60 -11.51
N VAL A 82 -3.36 -1.68 -11.07
CA VAL A 82 -3.41 -2.97 -11.78
C VAL A 82 -4.41 -2.88 -12.93
N GLU A 83 -5.59 -2.35 -12.66
CA GLU A 83 -6.67 -2.23 -13.64
C GLU A 83 -6.32 -1.32 -14.82
N VAL A 84 -5.64 -0.19 -14.57
CA VAL A 84 -5.22 0.76 -15.61
C VAL A 84 -4.02 0.25 -16.42
N CYS A 85 -3.29 -0.75 -15.93
CA CYS A 85 -2.07 -1.23 -16.58
C CYS A 85 -2.39 -2.04 -17.85
N SER A 86 -2.39 -1.39 -19.01
CA SER A 86 -2.68 -2.05 -20.29
C SER A 86 -1.67 -3.12 -20.71
N TYR A 87 -0.46 -3.10 -20.14
CA TYR A 87 0.62 -4.03 -20.47
C TYR A 87 0.68 -5.26 -19.55
N GLY A 88 -0.18 -5.35 -18.53
CA GLY A 88 -0.14 -6.46 -17.57
C GLY A 88 1.14 -6.51 -16.72
N ALA A 89 1.80 -5.37 -16.51
CA ALA A 89 3.04 -5.29 -15.73
C ALA A 89 2.81 -5.43 -14.22
N LEU A 90 1.58 -5.16 -13.76
CA LEU A 90 1.18 -5.27 -12.37
C LEU A 90 0.15 -6.38 -12.22
N ILE A 91 0.39 -7.26 -11.26
CA ILE A 91 -0.44 -8.42 -10.97
C ILE A 91 -0.71 -8.39 -9.48
N PHE A 92 -1.98 -8.51 -9.10
CA PHE A 92 -2.42 -8.46 -7.71
C PHE A 92 -3.32 -9.64 -7.41
N GLY A 93 -3.16 -10.23 -6.22
CA GLY A 93 -3.91 -11.40 -5.82
C GLY A 93 -3.58 -11.84 -4.41
N ASP A 94 -4.31 -12.84 -3.94
CA ASP A 94 -4.11 -13.43 -2.62
C ASP A 94 -2.91 -14.38 -2.62
N LEU A 95 -1.96 -14.11 -1.73
CA LEU A 95 -0.76 -14.95 -1.53
C LEU A 95 -1.07 -16.19 -0.66
N SER A 96 -2.16 -16.18 0.11
CA SER A 96 -2.57 -17.29 0.95
C SER A 96 -3.23 -18.42 0.14
N ASP A 97 -3.95 -18.08 -0.93
CA ASP A 97 -4.52 -19.05 -1.85
C ASP A 97 -3.43 -19.67 -2.76
N SER A 98 -3.19 -20.97 -2.60
CA SER A 98 -2.22 -21.75 -3.39
C SER A 98 -2.56 -21.86 -4.88
N GLN A 99 -3.83 -21.67 -5.25
CA GLN A 99 -4.35 -21.76 -6.62
C GLN A 99 -4.46 -20.41 -7.31
N SER A 100 -4.18 -19.31 -6.61
CA SER A 100 -4.25 -17.96 -7.18
C SER A 100 -3.28 -17.80 -8.35
N GLU A 101 -3.65 -16.94 -9.29
CA GLU A 101 -2.81 -16.60 -10.45
C GLU A 101 -1.42 -16.12 -10.00
N LEU A 102 -1.38 -15.29 -8.95
CA LEU A 102 -0.14 -14.81 -8.34
C LEU A 102 0.76 -15.97 -7.89
N ARG A 103 0.21 -17.00 -7.21
CA ARG A 103 0.98 -18.17 -6.79
C ARG A 103 1.48 -19.01 -7.96
N LYS A 104 0.71 -19.11 -9.05
CA LYS A 104 1.17 -19.79 -10.27
C LYS A 104 2.38 -19.05 -10.86
N ILE A 105 2.28 -17.74 -11.03
CA ILE A 105 3.37 -16.91 -11.57
C ILE A 105 4.63 -16.99 -10.71
N LEU A 106 4.50 -16.91 -9.38
CA LEU A 106 5.65 -17.02 -8.47
C LEU A 106 6.32 -18.40 -8.44
N ARG A 107 5.62 -19.46 -8.89
CA ARG A 107 6.21 -20.80 -9.07
C ARG A 107 6.91 -20.94 -10.42
N GLU A 108 6.35 -20.36 -11.46
CA GLU A 108 6.81 -20.51 -12.84
C GLU A 108 7.93 -19.52 -13.22
N ARG A 109 7.94 -18.34 -12.61
CA ARG A 109 8.88 -17.27 -12.93
C ARG A 109 9.77 -16.93 -11.75
N TYR A 110 11.02 -16.59 -12.07
CA TYR A 110 11.95 -16.11 -11.06
C TYR A 110 11.50 -14.73 -10.57
N SER A 111 11.51 -14.55 -9.24
CA SER A 111 11.09 -13.31 -8.60
C SER A 111 12.07 -12.87 -7.53
N LEU A 112 12.18 -11.55 -7.35
CA LEU A 112 12.99 -10.92 -6.32
C LEU A 112 12.16 -10.03 -5.42
N GLN A 113 12.51 -10.02 -4.13
CA GLN A 113 12.04 -9.02 -3.18
C GLN A 113 13.14 -7.99 -2.96
N ARG A 114 12.74 -6.72 -2.72
CA ARG A 114 13.71 -5.66 -2.45
C ARG A 114 14.27 -5.79 -1.03
N LYS A 115 15.60 -5.68 -0.92
CA LYS A 115 16.36 -5.65 0.35
C LYS A 115 16.03 -6.86 1.26
N PRO A 116 16.18 -8.12 0.78
CA PRO A 116 15.83 -9.31 1.56
C PRO A 116 16.64 -9.42 2.86
N GLN A 117 17.85 -8.83 2.90
CA GLN A 117 18.74 -8.84 4.07
C GLN A 117 18.15 -8.13 5.30
N LEU A 118 17.12 -7.29 5.12
CA LEU A 118 16.48 -6.56 6.22
C LEU A 118 15.38 -7.37 6.92
N GLY A 119 15.02 -8.56 6.42
CA GLY A 119 14.01 -9.42 7.06
C GLY A 119 12.60 -8.84 7.13
N THR A 120 12.29 -7.82 6.32
CA THR A 120 10.99 -7.13 6.31
C THR A 120 9.90 -7.86 5.50
N GLU A 121 10.26 -8.94 4.81
CA GLU A 121 9.37 -9.81 4.01
C GLU A 121 8.30 -9.05 3.18
N PRO A 122 8.70 -8.10 2.32
CA PRO A 122 7.75 -7.24 1.62
C PRO A 122 6.83 -8.05 0.68
N LYS A 123 5.53 -7.76 0.67
CA LYS A 123 4.55 -8.48 -0.16
C LYS A 123 4.47 -7.99 -1.61
N VAL A 124 5.59 -7.47 -2.14
CA VAL A 124 5.75 -7.04 -3.53
C VAL A 124 6.94 -7.79 -4.12
N TYR A 125 6.68 -8.49 -5.21
CA TYR A 125 7.65 -9.33 -5.91
C TYR A 125 7.91 -8.72 -7.29
N TYR A 126 9.18 -8.63 -7.67
CA TYR A 126 9.62 -8.16 -8.98
C TYR A 126 9.98 -9.37 -9.83
N LEU A 127 9.34 -9.52 -10.98
CA LEU A 127 9.65 -10.59 -11.93
C LEU A 127 10.85 -10.18 -12.78
N ILE A 128 11.71 -11.15 -13.11
CA ILE A 128 12.84 -11.01 -14.04
C ILE A 128 12.55 -11.80 -15.31
#